data_AF-A0A7J8H924-F1
#
_entry.id   AF-A0A7J8H924-F1
#
_cell.length_a   1.000
_cell.length_b   1.000
_cell.length_c   1.000
_cell.angle_alpha   90.00
_cell.angle_beta   90.00
_cell.angle_gamma   90.00
#
_symmetry.space_group_name_H-M   'P 1'
#
loop_
_entity.id
_entity.type
_entity.pdbx_description
1 polymer ?
#
loop_
_entity_poly.entity_id
_entity_poly.type
_entity_poly.pdbx_seq_one_letter_code
_entity_poly.pdbx_strand_id
1 'polypeptide(L)'
;MFNEIRFSEYVDSGEIVDKINLPDFFKVYLNHRPPFGNTMRAIQKSFNILGDTNSEGKKVIRREDFLKLLLTKGEHMTEEELSDCLATLLGLNPEGWKSEPAATSTEGSQLCLEDELPDEITAEIFATEILGLALSSDSGESLQPARQ
;
A
#
# COMPACT_ATOMS: atom_id res chain seq x y z
N MET A 1 -3.53 -21.88 6.13
CA MET A 1 -2.07 -21.85 6.33
C MET A 1 -1.52 -22.95 7.26
N PHE A 2 -1.72 -22.92 8.59
CA PHE A 2 -1.01 -23.82 9.52
C PHE A 2 -1.17 -25.34 9.29
N ASN A 3 -2.38 -25.82 8.99
CA ASN A 3 -2.59 -27.25 8.71
C ASN A 3 -1.92 -27.71 7.41
N GLU A 4 -1.83 -26.83 6.41
CA GLU A 4 -1.18 -27.14 5.13
C GLU A 4 0.32 -27.35 5.30
N ILE A 5 0.94 -26.59 6.19
CA ILE A 5 2.34 -26.79 6.60
C ILE A 5 2.46 -28.07 7.42
N ARG A 6 1.59 -28.24 8.42
CA ARG A 6 1.67 -29.34 9.38
C ARG A 6 1.56 -30.73 8.74
N PHE A 7 0.83 -30.83 7.64
CA PHE A 7 0.59 -32.09 6.93
C PHE A 7 1.27 -32.16 5.57
N SER A 8 2.21 -31.25 5.26
CA SER A 8 2.82 -31.16 3.92
C SER A 8 3.58 -32.42 3.50
N GLU A 9 4.19 -33.13 4.45
CA GLU A 9 4.92 -34.37 4.19
C GLU A 9 4.17 -35.62 4.67
N TYR A 10 3.02 -35.45 5.33
CA TYR A 10 2.33 -36.53 6.03
C TYR A 10 1.89 -37.68 5.10
N VAL A 11 1.59 -37.39 3.83
CA VAL A 11 1.21 -38.41 2.84
C VAL A 11 2.40 -39.26 2.40
N ASP A 12 3.59 -38.67 2.31
CA ASP A 12 4.78 -39.32 1.77
C ASP A 12 5.67 -39.93 2.87
N SER A 13 5.81 -39.25 4.01
CA SER A 13 6.67 -39.65 5.13
C SER A 13 5.91 -40.10 6.38
N GLY A 14 4.62 -39.79 6.50
CA GLY A 14 3.83 -40.01 7.73
C GLY A 14 4.17 -39.03 8.87
N GLU A 15 5.10 -38.12 8.66
CA GLU A 15 5.58 -37.19 9.67
C GLU A 15 4.75 -35.90 9.70
N ILE A 16 4.66 -35.34 10.90
CA ILE A 16 4.07 -34.03 11.13
C ILE A 16 5.21 -33.02 11.26
N VAL A 17 5.25 -32.04 10.35
CA VAL A 17 6.33 -31.06 10.30
C VAL A 17 5.89 -29.69 10.81
N ASP A 18 6.78 -29.01 11.53
CA ASP A 18 6.56 -27.67 12.07
C ASP A 18 7.45 -26.61 11.41
N LYS A 19 8.24 -27.02 10.41
CA LYS A 19 9.18 -26.20 9.67
C LYS A 19 8.83 -26.23 8.19
N ILE A 20 9.10 -25.11 7.53
CA ILE A 20 8.90 -24.95 6.09
C ILE A 20 10.14 -24.31 5.49
N ASN A 21 10.52 -24.74 4.29
CA ASN A 21 11.60 -24.09 3.55
C ASN A 21 11.08 -22.83 2.84
N LEU A 22 11.99 -21.97 2.36
CA LEU A 22 11.62 -20.71 1.72
C LEU A 22 10.72 -20.89 0.47
N PRO A 23 11.01 -21.83 -0.46
CA PRO A 23 10.12 -22.10 -1.60
C PRO A 23 8.68 -22.47 -1.22
N ASP A 24 8.50 -23.39 -0.27
CA ASP A 24 7.18 -23.84 0.15
C ASP A 24 6.44 -22.77 0.95
N PHE A 25 7.18 -21.94 1.71
CA PHE A 25 6.62 -20.75 2.34
C PHE A 25 6.00 -19.82 1.30
N PHE A 26 6.69 -19.53 0.18
CA PHE A 26 6.12 -18.70 -0.88
C PHE A 26 4.85 -19.30 -1.49
N LYS A 27 4.82 -20.60 -1.75
CA LYS A 27 3.62 -21.29 -2.28
C LYS A 27 2.43 -21.08 -1.35
N VAL A 28 2.63 -21.36 -0.07
CA VAL A 28 1.58 -21.25 0.96
C VAL A 28 1.18 -19.78 1.17
N TYR A 29 2.15 -18.85 1.20
CA TYR A 29 1.88 -17.42 1.39
C TYR A 29 1.10 -16.82 0.21
N LEU A 30 1.43 -17.18 -1.02
CA LEU A 30 0.71 -16.73 -2.21
C LEU A 30 -0.72 -17.30 -2.25
N ASN A 31 -0.89 -18.58 -1.90
CA ASN A 31 -2.20 -19.24 -1.88
C ASN A 31 -3.13 -18.68 -0.79
N HIS A 32 -2.56 -18.25 0.35
CA HIS A 32 -3.30 -17.62 1.44
C HIS A 32 -3.15 -16.10 1.44
N ARG A 33 -2.67 -15.51 0.34
CA ARG A 33 -2.43 -14.07 0.26
C ARG A 33 -3.70 -13.37 0.72
N PRO A 34 -3.67 -12.62 1.84
CA PRO A 34 -4.88 -11.98 2.34
C PRO A 34 -5.48 -11.13 1.22
N PRO A 35 -6.77 -11.29 0.90
CA PRO A 35 -7.42 -10.52 -0.15
C PRO A 35 -7.55 -9.04 0.24
N PHE A 36 -7.29 -8.72 1.50
CA PHE A 36 -7.43 -7.39 2.08
C PHE A 36 -6.10 -6.64 1.94
N GLY A 37 -6.04 -5.73 0.98
CA GLY A 37 -5.00 -4.71 0.90
C GLY A 37 -5.07 -3.71 2.07
N ASN A 38 -4.41 -2.56 1.91
CA ASN A 38 -4.47 -1.46 2.89
C ASN A 38 -5.92 -0.99 3.08
N THR A 39 -6.57 -1.42 4.18
CA THR A 39 -7.90 -0.93 4.55
C THR A 39 -7.84 0.54 4.94
N MET A 40 -8.95 1.28 4.78
CA MET A 40 -9.04 2.68 5.23
C MET A 40 -8.64 2.83 6.70
N ARG A 41 -9.09 1.92 7.57
CA ARG A 41 -8.71 1.88 8.99
C ARG A 41 -7.21 1.73 9.20
N ALA A 42 -6.54 0.92 8.38
CA ALA A 42 -5.08 0.77 8.45
C ALA A 42 -4.37 2.05 8.00
N ILE A 43 -4.85 2.69 6.93
CA ILE A 43 -4.31 3.98 6.45
C ILE A 43 -4.46 5.05 7.54
N GLN A 44 -5.67 5.23 8.10
CA GLN A 44 -5.91 6.18 9.19
C GLN A 44 -5.02 5.91 10.41
N LYS A 45 -4.82 4.64 10.79
CA LYS A 45 -3.91 4.28 11.88
C LYS A 45 -2.47 4.69 11.58
N SER A 46 -2.01 4.54 10.34
CA SER A 46 -0.68 5.01 9.93
C SER A 46 -0.56 6.53 10.03
N PHE A 47 -1.57 7.30 9.59
CA PHE A 47 -1.58 8.76 9.75
C PHE A 47 -1.65 9.21 11.21
N ASN A 48 -2.27 8.43 12.10
CA ASN A 48 -2.24 8.72 13.54
C ASN A 48 -0.82 8.61 14.14
N ILE A 49 0.04 7.77 13.55
CA ILE A 49 1.41 7.51 14.01
C ILE A 49 2.39 8.49 13.35
N LEU A 50 2.23 8.74 12.05
CA LEU A 50 3.16 9.53 11.24
C LEU A 50 2.79 11.02 11.18
N GLY A 51 1.51 11.35 11.36
CA GLY A 51 0.99 12.69 11.16
C GLY A 51 0.80 13.50 12.44
N ASP A 52 0.93 14.80 12.27
CA ASP A 52 0.66 15.80 13.30
C ASP A 52 -0.82 16.18 13.31
N THR A 53 -1.26 16.77 14.42
CA THR A 53 -2.62 17.29 14.54
C THR A 53 -2.67 18.73 14.03
N ASN A 54 -3.45 18.99 12.99
CA ASN A 54 -3.63 20.34 12.46
C ASN A 54 -4.58 21.19 13.33
N SER A 55 -4.80 22.44 12.94
CA SER A 55 -5.68 23.38 13.65
C SER A 55 -7.14 22.90 13.76
N GLU A 56 -7.58 22.04 12.84
CA GLU A 56 -8.91 21.43 12.84
C GLU A 56 -9.00 20.14 13.68
N GLY A 57 -7.89 19.72 14.30
CA GLY A 57 -7.82 18.49 15.09
C GLY A 57 -7.65 17.22 14.25
N LYS A 58 -7.46 17.33 12.94
CA LYS A 58 -7.25 16.18 12.03
C LYS A 58 -5.79 15.78 11.99
N LYS A 59 -5.55 14.49 11.71
CA LYS A 59 -4.20 13.95 11.51
C LYS A 59 -3.75 14.15 10.08
N VAL A 60 -2.68 14.92 9.91
CA VAL A 60 -2.14 15.31 8.60
C VAL A 60 -0.64 15.09 8.55
N ILE A 61 -0.12 14.86 7.35
CA ILE A 61 1.31 14.89 7.06
C ILE A 61 1.55 16.03 6.08
N ARG A 62 2.54 16.89 6.37
CA ARG A 62 2.93 17.92 5.42
C ARG A 62 3.55 17.31 4.18
N ARG A 63 3.28 17.89 3.02
CA ARG A 63 3.77 17.40 1.73
C ARG A 63 5.28 17.12 1.73
N GLU A 64 6.09 18.03 2.27
CA GLU A 64 7.55 17.88 2.33
C GLU A 64 7.96 16.68 3.21
N ASP A 65 7.29 16.52 4.35
CA ASP A 65 7.53 15.39 5.26
C ASP A 65 7.04 14.07 4.66
N PHE A 66 5.94 14.09 3.91
CA PHE A 66 5.42 12.93 3.19
C PHE A 66 6.40 12.44 2.13
N LEU A 67 6.90 13.34 1.27
CA LEU A 67 7.90 12.99 0.25
C LEU A 67 9.20 12.46 0.90
N LYS A 68 9.65 13.11 1.97
CA LYS A 68 10.81 12.66 2.73
C LYS A 68 10.60 11.29 3.36
N LEU A 69 9.41 11.01 3.88
CA LEU A 69 9.07 9.69 4.42
C LEU A 69 9.16 8.61 3.35
N LEU A 70 8.64 8.86 2.14
CA LEU A 70 8.71 7.91 1.03
C LEU A 70 10.15 7.61 0.59
N LEU A 71 11.03 8.62 0.57
CA LEU A 71 12.43 8.44 0.18
C LEU A 71 13.31 7.78 1.26
N THR A 72 12.91 7.89 2.53
CA THR A 72 13.79 7.49 3.66
C THR A 72 13.28 6.29 4.46
N LYS A 73 12.02 5.88 4.26
CA LYS A 73 11.38 4.80 5.00
C LYS A 73 10.82 3.75 4.05
N GLY A 74 11.08 2.49 4.36
CA GLY A 74 10.59 1.36 3.56
C GLY A 74 11.63 0.90 2.56
N GLU A 75 11.17 0.53 1.37
CA GLU A 75 12.04 0.12 0.28
C GLU A 75 12.82 1.33 -0.25
N HIS A 76 14.08 1.11 -0.61
CA HIS A 76 14.91 2.19 -1.14
C HIS A 76 14.33 2.64 -2.49
N MET A 77 14.04 3.93 -2.61
CA MET A 77 13.45 4.54 -3.79
C MET A 77 14.20 5.84 -4.10
N THR A 78 14.55 6.08 -5.37
CA THR A 78 15.16 7.34 -5.78
C THR A 78 14.12 8.44 -5.99
N GLU A 79 14.55 9.69 -6.09
CA GLU A 79 13.65 10.82 -6.35
C GLU A 79 12.99 10.71 -7.73
N GLU A 80 13.73 10.19 -8.72
CA GLU A 80 13.21 9.94 -10.06
C GLU A 80 12.15 8.83 -10.04
N GLU A 81 12.40 7.72 -9.34
CA GLU A 81 11.43 6.65 -9.17
C GLU A 81 10.16 7.14 -8.46
N LEU A 82 10.33 7.97 -7.41
CA LEU A 82 9.21 8.56 -6.67
C LEU A 82 8.36 9.44 -7.59
N SER A 83 9.00 10.31 -8.36
CA SER A 83 8.34 11.16 -9.34
C SER A 83 7.57 10.32 -10.36
N ASP A 84 8.19 9.28 -10.92
CA ASP A 84 7.53 8.39 -11.90
C ASP A 84 6.30 7.69 -11.31
N CYS A 85 6.41 7.21 -10.07
CA CYS A 85 5.31 6.58 -9.36
C CYS A 85 4.16 7.56 -9.11
N LEU A 86 4.46 8.77 -8.65
CA LEU A 86 3.43 9.80 -8.43
C LEU A 86 2.79 10.25 -9.75
N ALA A 87 3.56 10.43 -10.84
CA ALA A 87 3.01 10.71 -12.17
C ALA A 87 2.00 9.63 -12.59
N THR A 88 2.34 8.37 -12.35
CA THR A 88 1.49 7.25 -12.73
C THR A 88 0.22 7.19 -11.88
N LEU A 89 0.36 7.36 -10.56
CA LEU A 89 -0.76 7.36 -9.61
C LEU A 89 -1.74 8.51 -9.85
N LEU A 90 -1.21 9.70 -10.16
CA LEU A 90 -1.99 10.92 -10.42
C LEU A 90 -2.50 11.00 -11.88
N GLY A 91 -2.19 10.01 -12.72
CA GLY A 91 -2.66 9.95 -14.11
C GLY A 91 -2.02 10.98 -15.05
N LEU A 92 -0.86 11.54 -14.68
CA LEU A 92 -0.12 12.55 -15.44
C LEU A 92 0.67 11.94 -16.61
N ASN A 93 0.81 10.60 -16.64
CA ASN A 93 1.39 9.86 -17.75
C ASN A 93 0.30 9.10 -18.53
N PRO A 94 -0.09 9.54 -19.75
CA PRO A 94 -1.13 8.89 -20.55
C PRO A 94 -0.72 7.50 -21.07
N GLU A 95 0.58 7.21 -21.15
CA GLU A 95 1.12 5.96 -21.71
C GLU A 95 1.41 4.86 -20.66
N GLY A 96 1.15 5.12 -19.37
CA GLY A 96 1.46 4.18 -18.29
C GLY A 96 2.97 3.98 -18.04
N TRP A 97 3.29 3.16 -17.04
CA TRP A 97 4.65 2.82 -16.57
C TRP A 97 5.68 2.80 -17.71
N LYS A 98 6.78 3.54 -17.54
CA LYS A 98 7.80 3.82 -18.56
C LYS A 98 7.89 2.72 -19.62
N SER A 99 7.39 3.05 -20.81
CA SER A 99 7.67 2.33 -22.05
C SER A 99 9.17 2.02 -22.12
N GLU A 100 9.49 0.81 -22.57
CA GLU A 100 10.83 0.22 -22.57
C GLU A 100 11.96 1.20 -22.93
N PRO A 101 13.19 1.00 -22.40
CA PRO A 101 14.32 1.94 -22.50
C PRO A 101 14.79 2.31 -23.93
N ALA A 102 14.17 1.77 -24.98
CA ALA A 102 14.45 2.07 -26.38
C ALA A 102 13.56 3.17 -26.98
N ALA A 103 12.48 3.59 -26.33
CA ALA A 103 11.61 4.66 -26.81
C ALA A 103 12.04 6.00 -26.20
N THR A 104 12.90 6.69 -26.95
CA THR A 104 13.04 8.17 -27.02
C THR A 104 12.63 8.96 -25.77
N SER A 105 13.67 9.55 -25.15
CA SER A 105 13.61 10.72 -24.28
C SER A 105 12.55 11.73 -24.73
N THR A 106 11.35 11.59 -24.17
CA THR A 106 10.41 12.69 -24.06
C THR A 106 10.92 13.47 -22.86
N GLU A 107 11.36 14.70 -23.09
CA GLU A 107 11.83 15.58 -22.02
C GLU A 107 10.81 15.50 -20.88
N GLY A 108 11.27 14.98 -19.74
CA GLY A 108 10.40 14.68 -18.62
C GLY A 108 9.61 15.92 -18.31
N SER A 109 8.30 15.85 -18.46
CA SER A 109 7.39 16.81 -17.84
C SER A 109 7.77 16.80 -16.37
N GLN A 110 8.56 17.79 -15.97
CA GLN A 110 9.06 17.93 -14.62
C GLN A 110 7.81 18.13 -13.77
N LEU A 111 7.38 17.07 -13.10
CA LEU A 111 6.16 17.09 -12.31
C LEU A 111 6.31 18.20 -11.28
N CYS A 112 5.44 19.20 -11.37
CA CYS A 112 5.34 20.20 -10.32
C CYS A 112 4.54 19.57 -9.18
N LEU A 113 5.24 18.85 -8.29
CA LEU A 113 4.64 18.22 -7.11
C LEU A 113 3.98 19.25 -6.16
N GLU A 114 4.22 20.54 -6.37
CA GLU A 114 3.57 21.66 -5.67
C GLU A 114 2.15 21.91 -6.17
N ASP A 115 1.88 21.68 -7.45
CA ASP A 115 0.56 21.92 -8.05
C ASP A 115 -0.37 20.71 -7.87
N GLU A 116 0.21 19.51 -7.81
CA GLU A 116 -0.53 18.24 -7.86
C GLU A 116 -0.81 17.62 -6.48
N LEU A 117 -0.05 17.99 -5.45
CA LEU A 117 -0.23 17.49 -4.10
C LEU A 117 -0.58 18.65 -3.15
N PRO A 118 -1.57 18.47 -2.26
CA PRO A 118 -1.91 19.49 -1.27
C PRO A 118 -0.82 19.61 -0.20
N ASP A 119 -0.72 20.80 0.41
CA ASP A 119 0.24 21.09 1.49
C ASP A 119 0.03 20.18 2.72
N GLU A 120 -1.22 19.87 3.05
CA GLU A 120 -1.60 18.95 4.12
C GLU A 120 -2.30 17.71 3.53
N ILE A 121 -1.68 16.55 3.71
CA ILE A 121 -2.21 15.28 3.25
C ILE A 121 -2.90 14.58 4.42
N THR A 122 -4.20 14.30 4.28
CA THR A 122 -4.98 13.47 5.21
C THR A 122 -4.99 12.01 4.75
N ALA A 123 -5.42 11.11 5.64
CA ALA A 123 -5.61 9.70 5.30
C ALA A 123 -6.61 9.51 4.16
N GLU A 124 -7.67 10.33 4.15
CA GLU A 124 -8.73 10.31 3.14
C GLU A 124 -8.18 10.75 1.78
N ILE A 125 -7.52 11.92 1.71
CA ILE A 125 -6.87 12.44 0.49
C ILE A 125 -5.90 11.41 -0.06
N PHE A 126 -5.02 10.87 0.79
CA PHE A 126 -4.05 9.86 0.36
C PHE A 126 -4.71 8.62 -0.24
N ALA A 127 -5.78 8.13 0.38
CA ALA A 127 -6.47 6.95 -0.13
C ALA A 127 -7.22 7.20 -1.43
N THR A 128 -7.94 8.33 -1.56
CA THR A 128 -8.81 8.59 -2.71
C THR A 128 -8.11 9.26 -3.87
N GLU A 129 -7.34 10.30 -3.60
CA GLU A 129 -6.77 11.18 -4.62
C GLU A 129 -5.41 10.68 -5.11
N ILE A 130 -4.63 10.07 -4.21
CA ILE A 130 -3.30 9.54 -4.56
C ILE A 130 -3.38 8.06 -4.93
N LEU A 131 -3.98 7.22 -4.09
CA LEU A 131 -4.04 5.77 -4.37
C LEU A 131 -5.24 5.33 -5.23
N GLY A 132 -6.22 6.21 -5.45
CA GLY A 132 -7.42 5.87 -6.23
C GLY A 132 -8.31 4.81 -5.58
N LEU A 133 -8.22 4.61 -4.26
CA LEU A 133 -9.02 3.61 -3.54
C LEU A 133 -10.43 4.14 -3.30
N ALA A 134 -11.43 3.30 -3.58
CA ALA A 134 -12.80 3.59 -3.18
C ALA A 134 -12.92 3.54 -1.66
N LEU A 135 -13.44 4.62 -1.05
CA LEU A 135 -13.81 4.63 0.36
C LEU A 135 -15.00 3.69 0.56
N SER A 136 -14.74 2.44 0.94
CA SER A 136 -15.78 1.63 1.55
C SER A 136 -16.01 2.20 2.94
N SER A 137 -17.15 2.87 3.15
CA SER A 137 -17.65 3.08 4.50
C SER A 137 -17.83 1.68 5.10
N ASP A 138 -16.93 1.30 6.00
CA ASP A 138 -17.08 0.13 6.87
C ASP A 138 -18.29 0.42 7.76
N SER A 139 -19.50 0.28 7.20
CA SER A 139 -20.73 0.15 7.94
C SER A 139 -20.56 -1.19 8.63
N GLY A 140 -20.01 -1.15 9.85
CA GLY A 140 -19.71 -2.36 10.61
C GLY A 140 -20.87 -3.31 10.54
N GLU A 141 -20.63 -4.49 9.96
CA GLU A 141 -21.48 -5.65 10.18
C GLU A 141 -21.32 -5.99 11.66
N SER A 142 -22.10 -5.29 12.50
CA SER A 142 -22.43 -5.77 13.82
C SER A 142 -23.19 -7.07 13.58
N LEU A 143 -22.47 -8.19 13.65
CA LEU A 143 -23.05 -9.50 13.79
C LEU A 143 -23.94 -9.44 15.05
N GLN A 144 -25.24 -9.23 14.85
CA GLN A 144 -26.19 -9.31 15.93
C GLN A 144 -26.16 -10.75 16.45
N PRO A 145 -25.99 -10.97 17.77
CA PRO A 145 -26.18 -12.30 18.31
C PRO A 145 -27.66 -12.65 18.11
N ALA A 146 -27.93 -13.70 17.33
CA ALA A 146 -29.25 -14.28 17.23
C ALA A 146 -29.70 -14.65 18.65
N ARG A 147 -30.70 -13.91 19.13
CA ARG A 147 -31.42 -14.19 20.36
C ARG A 147 -32.52 -15.21 20.07
N GLN A 148 -32.62 -16.16 21.01
CA GLN A 148 -33.64 -17.18 21.25
C GLN A 148 -33.48 -18.50 20.47
#